data_AF-A0A257JEB7-F1
#
_entry.id   AF-A0A257JEB7-F1
#
_cell.length_a   1.000
_cell.length_b   1.000
_cell.length_c   1.000
_cell.angle_alpha   90.00
_cell.angle_beta   90.00
_cell.angle_gamma   90.00
#
_symmetry.space_group_name_H-M   'P 1'
#
loop_
_entity.id
_entity.type
_entity.pdbx_description
1 polymer ?
#
loop_
_entity_poly.entity_id
_entity_poly.type
_entity_poly.pdbx_seq_one_letter_code
_entity_poly.pdbx_strand_id
1 'polypeptide(L)' 'MSTNTPLHPLQSVHFAGMAPGPRLIVTGAVHGNEVCGTIGIRRVIAEIESGALVIARGSVAFVPVCNPQAY' A
#
# COMPACT_ATOMS: atom_id res chain seq x y z
N MET A 1 -34.15 4.30 -4.18
CA MET A 1 -33.17 5.07 -4.97
C MET A 1 -31.79 4.70 -4.47
N SER A 2 -31.04 3.86 -5.20
CA SER A 2 -29.64 3.57 -4.83
C SER A 2 -28.79 4.78 -5.19
N THR A 3 -28.25 5.46 -4.20
CA THR A 3 -27.24 6.49 -4.42
C THR A 3 -25.97 5.81 -4.90
N ASN A 4 -25.62 6.01 -6.17
CA ASN A 4 -24.34 5.57 -6.72
C ASN A 4 -23.24 6.49 -6.18
N THR A 5 -22.88 6.35 -4.90
CA THR A 5 -21.77 7.08 -4.30
C THR A 5 -20.49 6.52 -4.92
N PRO A 6 -19.70 7.34 -5.65
CA PRO A 6 -18.44 6.87 -6.21
C PRO A 6 -17.54 6.41 -5.06
N LEU A 7 -17.10 5.16 -5.13
CA LEU A 7 -16.12 4.62 -4.20
C LEU A 7 -14.78 5.32 -4.42
N HIS A 8 -14.08 5.60 -3.33
CA HIS A 8 -12.69 6.07 -3.44
C HIS A 8 -11.86 5.03 -4.21
N PRO A 9 -10.98 5.47 -5.11
CA PRO A 9 -10.12 4.55 -5.84
C PRO A 9 -9.20 3.81 -4.87
N LEU A 10 -8.95 2.53 -5.16
CA LEU A 10 -7.95 1.75 -4.44
C LEU A 10 -6.55 2.25 -4.80
N GLN A 11 -5.86 2.84 -3.84
CA GLN A 11 -4.48 3.27 -4.02
C GLN A 11 -3.52 2.07 -3.95
N SER A 12 -2.70 1.90 -4.99
CA SER A 12 -1.58 0.96 -5.02
C SER A 12 -0.30 1.69 -5.42
N VAL A 13 0.73 1.60 -4.59
CA VAL A 13 2.06 2.20 -4.84
C VAL A 13 3.06 1.08 -5.09
N HIS A 14 3.73 1.11 -6.23
CA HIS A 14 4.65 0.05 -6.66
C HIS A 14 6.08 0.57 -6.74
N PHE A 15 7.00 -0.14 -6.09
CA PHE A 15 8.44 0.06 -6.23
C PHE A 15 9.09 -1.20 -6.82
N ALA A 16 9.99 -0.99 -7.79
CA ALA A 16 10.76 -2.04 -8.43
C ALA A 16 12.26 -1.84 -8.16
N GLY A 17 12.94 -2.92 -7.76
CA GLY A 17 14.39 -2.98 -7.70
C GLY A 17 14.99 -3.27 -9.09
N MET A 18 16.27 -2.93 -9.26
CA MET A 18 16.98 -3.06 -10.55
C MET A 18 17.38 -4.51 -10.89
N ALA A 19 17.38 -5.41 -9.90
CA ALA A 19 17.72 -6.82 -10.07
C ALA A 19 16.47 -7.71 -9.95
N PRO A 20 16.39 -8.84 -10.68
CA PRO A 20 15.32 -9.82 -10.51
C PRO A 20 15.20 -10.32 -9.07
N GLY A 21 13.97 -10.58 -8.62
CA GLY A 21 13.71 -11.04 -7.27
C GLY A 21 12.24 -11.31 -6.99
N PRO A 22 11.90 -11.57 -5.72
CA PRO A 22 10.53 -11.82 -5.30
C PRO A 22 9.58 -10.66 -5.63
N ARG A 23 8.30 -10.99 -5.82
CA ARG A 23 7.23 -9.99 -5.92
C ARG A 23 6.38 -10.07 -4.66
N LEU A 24 6.27 -8.98 -3.93
CA LEU A 24 5.54 -8.88 -2.68
C LEU A 24 4.36 -7.91 -2.82
N ILE A 25 3.23 -8.24 -2.20
CA ILE A 25 2.16 -7.27 -1.94
C ILE A 25 1.97 -7.14 -0.42
N VAL A 26 1.84 -5.89 0.04
CA VAL A 26 1.59 -5.56 1.44
C VAL A 26 0.32 -4.74 1.53
N THR A 27 -0.63 -5.20 2.33
CA THR A 27 -1.95 -4.58 2.49
C THR A 27 -2.17 -4.10 3.92
N GLY A 28 -2.91 -3.02 4.08
CA GLY A 28 -3.37 -2.49 5.37
C GLY A 28 -4.86 -2.18 5.34
N ALA A 29 -5.46 -1.97 6.52
CA ALA A 29 -6.89 -1.67 6.68
C ALA A 29 -7.79 -2.60 5.85
N VAL A 30 -7.64 -3.92 6.07
CA VAL A 30 -8.60 -4.93 5.60
C VAL A 30 -9.88 -4.84 6.44
N HIS A 31 -9.70 -4.76 7.77
CA HIS A 31 -10.70 -4.22 8.69
C HIS A 31 -10.41 -2.73 8.91
N GLY A 32 -11.43 -1.87 8.86
CA GLY A 32 -11.23 -0.42 8.80
C GLY A 32 -10.66 0.21 10.06
N ASN A 33 -10.90 -0.38 11.23
CA ASN A 33 -10.37 0.11 12.50
C ASN A 33 -8.93 -0.39 12.79
N GLU A 34 -8.35 -1.25 11.94
CA GLU A 34 -6.97 -1.76 12.09
C GLU A 34 -5.95 -0.83 11.40
N VAL A 35 -5.85 0.39 11.91
CA VAL A 35 -5.13 1.50 11.26
C VAL A 35 -3.60 1.41 11.31
N CYS A 36 -3.03 0.58 12.21
CA CYS A 36 -1.59 0.50 12.40
C CYS A 36 -0.85 0.04 11.13
N GLY A 37 -1.45 -0.88 10.35
CA GLY A 37 -0.90 -1.33 9.08
C GLY A 37 -0.84 -0.21 8.05
N THR A 38 -1.90 0.59 7.92
CA THR A 38 -1.94 1.76 7.04
C THR A 38 -0.85 2.78 7.39
N ILE A 39 -0.67 3.07 8.68
CA ILE A 39 0.37 3.99 9.16
C ILE A 39 1.76 3.44 8.82
N GLY A 40 2.01 2.16 9.11
CA GLY A 40 3.29 1.50 8.84
C GLY A 40 3.63 1.50 7.34
N ILE A 41 2.66 1.16 6.49
CA ILE A 41 2.83 1.20 5.03
C ILE A 41 3.21 2.60 4.55
N ARG A 42 2.49 3.65 5.00
CA ARG A 42 2.80 5.03 4.60
C ARG A 42 4.20 5.46 5.04
N ARG A 43 4.64 5.02 6.22
CA ARG A 43 6.01 5.27 6.70
C ARG A 43 7.05 4.60 5.80
N VAL A 44 6.87 3.32 5.46
CA VAL A 44 7.79 2.59 4.59
C VAL A 44 7.84 3.21 3.19
N ILE A 45 6.71 3.66 2.64
CA ILE A 45 6.67 4.39 1.36
C ILE A 45 7.55 5.64 1.44
N ALA A 46 7.39 6.46 2.48
CA ALA A 46 8.20 7.67 2.66
C ALA A 46 9.70 7.36 2.88
N GLU A 47 10.02 6.28 3.59
CA GLU A 47 11.40 5.81 3.76
C GLU A 47 12.00 5.36 2.43
N ILE A 48 11.23 4.74 1.53
CA ILE A 48 11.69 4.39 0.18
C ILE A 48 11.91 5.63 -0.68
N GLU A 49 10.94 6.55 -0.71
CA GLU A 49 11.02 7.78 -1.52
C GLU A 49 12.17 8.70 -1.10
N SER A 50 12.48 8.75 0.20
CA SER A 50 13.62 9.51 0.73
C SER A 50 14.97 8.79 0.58
N GLY A 51 14.97 7.52 0.16
CA GLY A 51 16.18 6.68 0.06
C GLY A 51 16.68 6.14 1.40
N ALA A 52 15.94 6.32 2.50
CA ALA A 52 16.24 5.73 3.80
C ALA A 52 16.04 4.21 3.83
N LEU A 53 15.18 3.67 2.96
CA LEU A 53 14.96 2.25 2.75
C LEU A 53 15.09 1.89 1.27
N VAL A 54 15.86 0.84 0.94
CA VAL A 54 16.17 0.48 -0.45
C VAL A 54 15.59 -0.89 -0.80
N ILE A 55 14.98 -1.01 -1.99
CA ILE A 55 14.56 -2.28 -2.55
C ILE A 55 15.77 -2.98 -3.21
N ALA A 56 16.36 -3.95 -2.51
CA ALA A 56 17.57 -4.62 -2.97
C ALA A 56 17.38 -5.42 -4.28
N ARG A 57 16.24 -6.11 -4.44
CA ARG A 57 15.87 -6.85 -5.66
C ARG A 57 14.37 -7.15 -5.67
N GLY A 58 13.83 -7.45 -6.86
CA GLY A 58 12.41 -7.80 -7.01
C GLY A 58 11.51 -6.57 -6.97
N SER A 59 10.28 -6.72 -6.48
CA SER A 59 9.35 -5.60 -6.37
C SER A 59 8.37 -5.74 -5.21
N VAL A 60 7.83 -4.60 -4.78
CA VAL A 60 6.79 -4.54 -3.74
C VAL A 60 5.69 -3.57 -4.14
N ALA A 61 4.44 -4.02 -4.00
CA ALA A 61 3.26 -3.17 -4.09
C ALA A 61 2.67 -2.95 -2.69
N PHE A 62 2.36 -1.70 -2.37
CA PHE A 62 1.74 -1.29 -1.12
C PHE A 62 0.31 -0.82 -1.36
N VAL A 63 -0.64 -1.39 -0.63
CA VAL A 63 -2.06 -0.97 -0.62
C VAL A 63 -2.41 -0.53 0.80
N PRO A 64 -2.31 0.77 1.13
CA PRO A 64 -2.47 1.26 2.50
C PRO A 64 -3.88 1.02 3.07
N VAL A 65 -4.90 1.10 2.20
CA VAL A 65 -6.31 0.84 2.54
C VAL A 65 -6.87 -0.16 1.53
N CYS A 66 -6.97 -1.41 1.96
CA CYS A 66 -7.44 -2.51 1.11
C CYS A 66 -8.97 -2.58 1.03
N ASN A 67 -9.67 -2.07 2.06
CA ASN A 67 -11.12 -2.05 2.12
C ASN A 67 -11.67 -0.63 2.41
N PRO A 68 -11.77 0.23 1.39
CA PRO A 68 -12.31 1.59 1.54
C PRO A 68 -13.77 1.65 2.03
N GLN A 69 -14.52 0.54 1.95
CA GLN A 69 -15.91 0.51 2.45
C GLN A 69 -15.99 0.35 3.97
N ALA A 70 -14.94 -0.19 4.60
CA ALA A 70 -14.90 -0.40 6.04
C ALA A 70 -14.06 0.63 6.79
N TYR A 71 -13.14 1.32 6.10
CA TYR A 71 -12.14 2.26 6.64
C TYR A 71 -12.70 3.66 6.91
#